data_AF-A0A8T4DW05-F1
#
_entry.id   AF-A0A8T4DW05-F1
#
_cell.length_a   1.000
_cell.length_b   1.000
_cell.length_c   1.000
_cell.angle_alpha   90.00
_cell.angle_beta   90.00
_cell.angle_gamma   90.00
#
_symmetry.space_group_name_H-M   'P 1'
#
loop_
_entity.id
_entity.type
_entity.pdbx_description
1 polymer ?
#
loop_
_entity_poly.entity_id
_entity_poly.type
_entity_poly.pdbx_seq_one_letter_code
_entity_poly.pdbx_strand_id
1 'polypeptide(L)'
;MSPIKKKCPRCNGKAVRLYQNKTIEGKRKWLPIAWCCTDCHFLYTVASDTLMYPIGGKEYKKSYNGKCPNCDLKLVRVFRHKNPVKGTQQWISTAWYCNRCRYVWLD
;
A
#
# COMPACT_ATOMS: atom_id res chain seq x y z
N MET A 1 8.81 21.34 10.52
CA MET A 1 8.07 20.06 10.58
C MET A 1 8.42 19.24 9.34
N SER A 2 9.30 18.24 9.50
CA SER A 2 9.77 17.41 8.39
C SER A 2 8.63 16.51 7.89
N PRO A 3 8.25 16.54 6.60
CA PRO A 3 7.09 15.78 6.13
C PRO A 3 7.35 14.28 6.31
N ILE A 4 6.38 13.63 6.95
CA ILE A 4 6.37 12.21 7.32
C ILE A 4 7.01 11.35 6.24
N LYS A 5 8.12 10.72 6.64
CA LYS A 5 9.16 10.01 5.92
C LYS A 5 8.71 9.39 4.58
N LYS A 6 9.10 10.05 3.47
CA LYS A 6 9.26 9.44 2.12
C LYS A 6 10.37 8.39 2.06
N LYS A 7 10.89 7.95 3.22
CA LYS A 7 12.02 7.04 3.35
C LYS A 7 11.60 5.76 4.06
N CYS A 8 12.09 4.63 3.56
CA CYS A 8 11.86 3.31 4.10
C CYS A 8 12.55 3.18 5.47
N PRO A 9 11.85 2.69 6.51
CA PRO A 9 12.48 2.49 7.82
C PRO A 9 13.50 1.34 7.83
N ARG A 10 13.46 0.43 6.84
CA ARG A 10 14.35 -0.73 6.75
C ARG A 10 15.68 -0.42 6.04
N CYS A 11 15.62 0.25 4.89
CA CYS A 11 16.82 0.52 4.07
C CYS A 11 17.10 2.00 3.84
N ASN A 12 16.31 2.90 4.43
CA ASN A 12 16.35 4.36 4.21
C ASN A 12 16.11 4.81 2.74
N GLY A 13 15.80 3.86 1.86
CA GLY A 13 15.47 4.05 0.45
C GLY A 13 14.14 4.75 0.23
N LYS A 14 13.74 4.96 -1.02
CA LYS A 14 12.51 5.70 -1.34
C LYS A 14 11.27 4.88 -0.93
N ALA A 15 10.30 5.54 -0.30
CA ALA A 15 9.01 4.96 0.05
C ALA A 15 7.86 5.75 -0.58
N VAL A 16 6.87 5.03 -1.09
CA VAL A 16 5.66 5.58 -1.72
C VAL A 16 4.43 5.12 -0.96
N ARG A 17 3.41 5.99 -0.90
CA ARG A 17 2.14 5.66 -0.27
C ARG A 17 1.25 4.87 -1.24
N LEU A 18 0.60 3.85 -0.71
CA LEU A 18 -0.39 3.02 -1.37
C LEU A 18 -1.79 3.46 -0.94
N TYR A 19 -2.69 3.51 -1.90
CA TYR A 19 -4.05 4.01 -1.74
C TYR A 19 -5.06 2.98 -2.23
N GLN A 20 -6.23 2.99 -1.60
CA GLN A 20 -7.40 2.26 -2.06
C GLN A 20 -8.46 3.26 -2.55
N ASN A 21 -9.07 2.98 -3.69
CA ASN A 21 -10.26 3.70 -4.12
C ASN A 21 -11.48 3.13 -3.39
N LYS A 22 -12.20 3.95 -2.60
CA LYS A 22 -13.46 3.58 -1.96
C LYS A 22 -14.52 4.65 -2.20
N THR A 23 -15.78 4.25 -2.27
CA THR A 23 -16.92 5.17 -2.22
C THR A 23 -17.29 5.42 -0.75
N ILE A 24 -17.24 6.67 -0.32
CA ILE A 24 -17.68 7.12 1.01
C ILE A 24 -18.68 8.25 0.80
N GLU A 25 -19.87 8.13 1.40
CA GLU A 25 -20.95 9.14 1.28
C GLU A 25 -21.29 9.45 -0.19
N GLY A 26 -21.33 8.41 -1.03
CA GLY A 26 -21.62 8.54 -2.46
C GLY A 26 -20.48 9.09 -3.32
N LYS A 27 -19.34 9.50 -2.75
CA LYS A 27 -18.19 10.05 -3.49
C LYS A 27 -17.01 9.08 -3.49
N ARG A 28 -16.35 8.90 -4.65
CA ARG A 28 -15.09 8.14 -4.72
C ARG A 28 -13.96 8.94 -4.07
N LYS A 29 -13.28 8.32 -3.11
CA LYS A 29 -12.15 8.89 -2.37
C LYS A 29 -10.96 7.92 -2.44
N TRP A 30 -9.75 8.46 -2.60
CA TRP A 30 -8.51 7.70 -2.51
C TRP A 30 -8.03 7.72 -1.07
N LEU A 31 -8.14 6.58 -0.39
CA LEU A 31 -7.78 6.44 1.02
C LEU A 31 -6.36 5.89 1.14
N PRO A 32 -5.48 6.53 1.93
CA PRO A 32 -4.17 5.98 2.19
C PRO A 32 -4.29 4.70 3.03
N ILE A 33 -3.61 3.62 2.60
CA ILE A 33 -3.66 2.31 3.27
C ILE A 33 -2.32 1.95 3.90
N ALA A 34 -1.23 2.06 3.13
CA ALA A 34 0.10 1.61 3.55
C ALA A 34 1.19 2.39 2.82
N TRP A 35 2.43 2.11 3.16
CA TRP A 35 3.63 2.56 2.47
C TRP A 35 4.41 1.35 1.96
N CYS A 36 5.03 1.52 0.81
CA CYS A 36 5.89 0.53 0.19
C CYS A 36 7.23 1.18 -0.14
N CYS A 37 8.33 0.56 0.29
CA CYS A 37 9.64 0.90 -0.23
C CYS A 37 9.77 0.46 -1.69
N THR A 38 10.25 1.33 -2.57
CA THR A 38 10.52 0.97 -3.98
C THR A 38 11.82 0.20 -4.16
N ASP A 39 12.68 0.20 -3.13
CA ASP A 39 14.04 -0.33 -3.24
C ASP A 39 14.13 -1.72 -2.59
N CYS A 40 13.59 -1.88 -1.37
CA CYS A 40 13.59 -3.16 -0.64
C CYS A 40 12.19 -3.79 -0.47
N HIS A 41 11.16 -3.23 -1.10
CA HIS A 41 9.79 -3.76 -1.08
C HIS A 41 9.15 -3.89 0.32
N PHE A 42 9.74 -3.24 1.33
CA PHE A 42 9.20 -3.26 2.69
C PHE A 42 7.86 -2.51 2.76
N LEU A 43 6.84 -3.20 3.26
CA LEU A 43 5.47 -2.72 3.42
C LEU A 43 5.18 -2.39 4.88
N TYR A 44 4.60 -1.22 5.15
CA TYR A 44 4.32 -0.76 6.51
C TYR A 44 3.17 0.25 6.57
N THR A 45 2.46 0.33 7.69
CA THR A 45 1.56 1.46 7.99
C THR A 45 2.25 2.48 8.87
N VAL A 46 1.72 3.70 8.83
CA VAL A 46 2.07 4.80 9.73
C VAL A 46 0.79 5.21 10.43
N ALA A 47 0.67 4.88 11.72
CA ALA A 47 -0.48 5.28 12.55
C ALA A 47 -0.28 6.67 13.17
N SER A 48 0.97 7.05 13.39
CA SER A 48 1.45 8.37 13.81
C SER A 48 2.92 8.52 13.38
N ASP A 49 3.52 9.69 13.55
CA ASP A 49 4.94 9.94 13.24
C ASP A 49 5.90 8.96 13.93
N THR A 50 5.46 8.34 15.03
CA THR A 50 6.23 7.45 15.89
C THR A 50 5.82 5.97 15.81
N LEU A 51 4.61 5.65 15.34
CA LEU A 51 4.08 4.28 15.33
C LEU A 51 4.03 3.71 13.91
N MET A 52 4.94 2.77 13.64
CA MET A 52 5.04 2.02 12.39
C MET A 52 4.81 0.53 12.65
N TYR A 53 3.98 -0.10 11.82
CA TYR A 53 3.74 -1.54 11.88
C TYR A 53 4.16 -2.17 10.55
N PRO A 54 5.04 -3.19 10.53
CA PRO A 54 5.28 -3.97 9.33
C PRO A 54 3.96 -4.61 8.90
N ILE A 55 3.63 -4.50 7.62
CA ILE A 55 2.42 -5.09 7.07
C ILE A 55 2.81 -6.01 5.93
N GLY A 56 2.60 -7.30 6.14
CA GLY A 56 2.95 -8.29 5.13
C GLY A 56 4.45 -8.44 4.93
N GLY A 57 4.83 -9.24 3.93
CA GLY A 57 6.22 -9.60 3.67
C GLY A 57 6.48 -11.08 3.39
N LYS A 58 5.43 -11.91 3.22
CA LYS A 58 5.64 -13.25 2.63
C LYS A 58 5.50 -13.14 1.11
N GLU A 59 6.54 -13.53 0.38
CA GLU A 59 6.47 -13.80 -1.05
C GLU A 59 5.42 -14.90 -1.29
N TYR A 60 4.38 -14.61 -2.07
CA TYR A 60 3.33 -15.58 -2.35
C TYR A 60 3.48 -16.13 -3.76
N LYS A 61 3.63 -17.45 -3.88
CA LYS A 61 4.02 -18.12 -5.14
C LYS A 61 2.95 -18.16 -6.24
N LYS A 62 1.72 -17.68 -6.02
CA LYS A 62 0.67 -17.51 -7.06
C LYS A 62 -0.59 -16.92 -6.43
N SER A 63 -1.13 -15.83 -6.96
CA SER A 63 -2.38 -15.23 -6.49
C SER A 63 -3.53 -16.26 -6.52
N TYR A 64 -3.98 -16.73 -5.36
CA TYR A 64 -5.10 -17.65 -5.28
C TYR A 64 -6.40 -16.86 -5.40
N ASN A 65 -6.99 -16.83 -6.59
CA ASN A 65 -8.35 -16.32 -6.88
C ASN A 65 -8.73 -14.97 -6.26
N GLY A 66 -7.77 -14.09 -5.98
CA GLY A 66 -8.02 -12.81 -5.30
C GLY A 66 -8.56 -12.95 -3.87
N LYS A 67 -8.25 -14.03 -3.15
CA LYS A 67 -8.60 -14.25 -1.73
C LYS A 67 -7.41 -14.20 -0.76
N CYS A 68 -7.65 -13.68 0.44
CA CYS A 68 -6.64 -13.51 1.48
C CYS A 68 -6.22 -14.87 2.04
N PRO A 69 -4.91 -15.21 2.10
CA PRO A 69 -4.48 -16.50 2.62
C PRO A 69 -4.79 -16.69 4.12
N ASN A 70 -4.97 -15.60 4.87
CA ASN A 70 -5.19 -15.67 6.32
C ASN A 70 -6.68 -15.77 6.71
N CYS A 71 -7.60 -15.31 5.86
CA CYS A 71 -9.02 -15.28 6.22
C CYS A 71 -9.98 -15.60 5.07
N ASP A 72 -9.44 -16.01 3.92
CA ASP A 72 -10.14 -16.32 2.66
C ASP A 72 -11.03 -15.18 2.09
N LEU A 73 -11.01 -14.00 2.70
CA LEU A 73 -11.79 -12.86 2.21
C LEU A 73 -11.21 -12.28 0.94
N LYS A 74 -12.10 -11.74 0.10
CA LYS A 74 -11.74 -11.06 -1.13
C LYS A 74 -10.79 -9.90 -0.87
N LEU A 75 -9.76 -9.87 -1.69
CA LEU A 75 -8.70 -8.89 -1.63
C LEU A 75 -9.06 -7.68 -2.47
N VAL A 76 -8.58 -6.52 -2.03
CA VAL A 76 -8.79 -5.25 -2.71
C VAL A 76 -7.48 -4.77 -3.31
N ARG A 77 -7.55 -4.21 -4.51
CA ARG A 77 -6.37 -3.65 -5.16
C ARG A 77 -5.98 -2.34 -4.50
N VAL A 78 -4.68 -2.14 -4.28
CA VAL A 78 -4.12 -0.86 -3.86
C VAL A 78 -3.15 -0.33 -4.91
N PHE A 79 -3.08 1.00 -4.98
CA PHE A 79 -2.45 1.74 -6.05
C PHE A 79 -1.45 2.73 -5.49
N ARG A 80 -0.32 2.90 -6.18
CA ARG A 80 0.57 4.04 -5.93
C ARG A 80 0.21 5.18 -6.87
N HIS A 81 0.25 6.40 -6.35
CA HIS A 81 0.13 7.58 -7.16
C HIS A 81 1.49 7.91 -7.80
N LYS A 82 1.52 8.04 -9.13
CA LYS A 82 2.68 8.54 -9.87
C LYS A 82 2.33 9.90 -10.43
N ASN A 83 3.02 10.93 -9.94
CA ASN A 83 2.92 12.29 -10.45
C ASN A 83 4.05 12.49 -11.47
N PRO A 84 3.79 12.45 -12.79
CA PRO A 84 4.84 12.63 -13.77
C PRO A 84 5.30 14.10 -13.81
N VAL A 85 6.55 14.34 -14.24
CA VAL A 85 7.11 15.70 -14.39
C VAL A 85 6.40 16.47 -15.51
N LYS A 86 5.88 15.76 -16.52
CA LYS A 86 5.02 16.27 -17.59
C LYS A 86 3.90 15.26 -17.83
N GLY A 87 2.65 15.72 -17.96
CA GLY A 87 1.48 14.89 -18.27
C GLY A 87 0.50 14.67 -17.11
N THR A 88 -0.45 13.77 -17.31
CA THR A 88 -1.56 13.50 -16.38
C THR A 88 -1.16 12.57 -15.23
N GLN A 89 -1.75 12.81 -14.07
CA GLN A 89 -1.62 11.95 -12.88
C GLN A 89 -2.03 10.51 -13.18
N GLN A 90 -1.25 9.54 -12.71
CA GLN A 90 -1.49 8.11 -12.94
C GLN A 90 -1.59 7.33 -11.63
N TRP A 91 -2.51 6.38 -11.59
CA TRP A 91 -2.69 5.43 -10.50
C TRP A 91 -2.26 4.04 -10.96
N ILE A 92 -1.18 3.51 -10.38
CA ILE A 92 -0.58 2.25 -10.82
C ILE A 92 -0.92 1.16 -9.80
N SER A 93 -1.59 0.10 -10.26
CA SER A 93 -1.80 -1.12 -9.48
C SER A 93 -0.46 -1.64 -9.00
N THR A 94 -0.29 -1.81 -7.69
CA THR A 94 1.03 -2.17 -7.11
C THR A 94 0.95 -3.37 -6.19
N ALA A 95 -0.17 -3.53 -5.49
CA ALA A 95 -0.30 -4.53 -4.46
C ALA A 95 -1.77 -4.85 -4.23
N TRP A 96 -1.97 -5.86 -3.40
CA TRP A 96 -3.27 -6.24 -2.90
C TRP A 96 -3.32 -6.13 -1.39
N TYR A 97 -4.52 -5.90 -0.87
CA TYR A 97 -4.78 -5.66 0.54
C TYR A 97 -5.98 -6.47 1.03
N CYS A 98 -5.91 -6.98 2.25
CA CYS A 98 -7.05 -7.56 2.94
C CYS A 98 -7.59 -6.56 3.98
N ASN A 99 -8.84 -6.13 3.85
CA ASN A 99 -9.44 -5.20 4.82
C ASN A 99 -9.54 -5.77 6.25
N ARG A 100 -9.70 -7.09 6.40
CA ARG A 100 -9.85 -7.75 7.71
C ARG A 100 -8.52 -7.97 8.40
N CYS A 101 -7.61 -8.68 7.73
CA CYS A 101 -6.30 -9.00 8.29
C CYS A 101 -5.30 -7.83 8.21
N ARG A 102 -5.67 -6.74 7.52
CA ARG A 102 -4.80 -5.63 7.14
C ARG A 102 -3.54 -6.08 6.39
N TYR A 103 -3.54 -7.29 5.85
CA TYR A 103 -2.40 -7.91 5.17
C TYR A 103 -2.23 -7.31 3.77
N VAL A 104 -1.02 -6.88 3.42
CA VAL A 104 -0.66 -6.38 2.08
C VAL A 104 0.41 -7.29 1.49
N TRP A 105 0.33 -7.59 0.19
CA TRP A 105 1.46 -8.16 -0.54
C TRP A 105 1.53 -7.51 -1.92
N LEU A 106 2.76 -7.39 -2.41
CA LEU A 106 3.06 -6.83 -3.70
C LEU A 106 2.67 -7.81 -4.81
N ASP A 107 2.27 -7.26 -5.96
CA ASP A 107 2.22 -8.02 -7.20
C ASP A 107 3.63 -8.41 -7.67
#